data_AF-A0A966LMN1-F1
#
_entry.id   AF-A0A966LMN1-F1
#
_cell.length_a   1.000
_cell.length_b   1.000
_cell.length_c   1.000
_cell.angle_alpha   90.00
_cell.angle_beta   90.00
_cell.angle_gamma   90.00
#
_symmetry.space_group_name_H-M   'P 1'
#
loop_
_entity.id
_entity.type
_entity.pdbx_description
1 polymer ?
#
loop_
_entity_poly.entity_id
_entity_poly.type
_entity_poly.pdbx_seq_one_letter_code
_entity_poly.pdbx_strand_id
1 'polypeptide(L)'
;MDNRYLTLQTLYRIVREETHPEQYLCTPRELVLHSTFGWELIHKHLQNLAEEGLVVLQQLDTPHCYITPLGMEKMQAVYAESASPDSLELLLRQEMGTEG
;
A
#
# COMPACT_ATOMS: atom_id res chain seq x y z
N MET A 1 -1.01 9.73 -12.96
CA MET A 1 -1.21 8.66 -11.95
C MET A 1 -2.68 8.67 -11.57
N ASP A 2 -3.32 7.50 -11.54
CA ASP A 2 -4.72 7.40 -11.12
C ASP A 2 -4.83 7.70 -9.62
N ASN A 3 -5.73 8.62 -9.24
CA ASN A 3 -5.86 9.10 -7.87
C ASN A 3 -6.26 7.99 -6.88
N ARG A 4 -6.81 6.87 -7.38
CA ARG A 4 -7.14 5.69 -6.55
C ARG A 4 -5.88 5.04 -5.99
N TYR A 5 -4.80 4.96 -6.77
CA TYR A 5 -3.53 4.40 -6.29
C TYR A 5 -2.84 5.27 -5.25
N LEU A 6 -3.13 6.58 -5.20
CA LEU A 6 -2.67 7.43 -4.10
C LEU A 6 -3.38 7.06 -2.78
N THR A 7 -4.63 6.62 -2.83
CA THR A 7 -5.34 6.09 -1.65
C THR A 7 -4.73 4.75 -1.22
N LEU A 8 -4.45 3.85 -2.17
CA LEU A 8 -3.75 2.60 -1.88
C LEU A 8 -2.36 2.83 -1.30
N GLN A 9 -1.60 3.79 -1.84
CA GLN A 9 -0.29 4.19 -1.33
C GLN A 9 -0.39 4.73 0.10
N THR A 10 -1.42 5.54 0.38
CA THR A 10 -1.67 6.07 1.73
C THR A 10 -1.93 4.92 2.70
N LEU A 11 -2.81 3.97 2.33
CA LEU A 11 -3.09 2.78 3.12
C LEU A 11 -1.82 1.97 3.38
N TYR A 12 -1.05 1.67 2.33
CA TYR A 12 0.22 0.97 2.41
C TYR A 12 1.19 1.67 3.37
N ARG A 13 1.29 3.00 3.31
CA ARG A 13 2.16 3.79 4.21
C ARG A 13 1.71 3.71 5.67
N ILE A 14 0.41 3.66 5.95
CA ILE A 14 -0.12 3.51 7.31
C ILE A 14 0.24 2.11 7.85
N VAL A 15 0.00 1.06 7.05
CA VAL A 15 0.11 -0.32 7.53
C VAL A 15 1.52 -0.90 7.47
N ARG A 16 2.44 -0.35 6.64
CA ARG A 16 3.80 -0.91 6.48
C ARG A 16 4.66 -0.86 7.74
N GLU A 17 4.32 0.00 8.70
CA GLU A 17 5.02 0.12 9.98
C GLU A 17 4.46 -0.85 11.03
N GLU A 18 3.31 -1.48 10.74
CA GLU A 18 2.65 -2.43 11.62
C GLU A 18 3.25 -3.84 11.49
N THR A 19 3.18 -4.62 12.57
CA THR A 19 3.70 -6.00 12.61
C THR A 19 2.93 -6.94 11.67
N HIS A 20 1.65 -6.66 11.41
CA HIS A 20 0.77 -7.45 10.54
C HIS A 20 -0.07 -6.53 9.62
N PRO A 21 0.51 -6.01 8.52
CA PRO A 21 -0.15 -5.04 7.65
C PRO A 21 -1.46 -5.55 7.02
N GLU A 22 -1.51 -6.84 6.69
CA GLU A 22 -2.68 -7.48 6.07
C GLU A 22 -3.85 -7.70 7.04
N GLN A 23 -3.60 -7.63 8.34
CA GLN A 23 -4.62 -7.75 9.39
C GLN A 23 -5.04 -6.40 9.96
N TYR A 24 -4.41 -5.32 9.49
CA TYR A 24 -4.70 -3.99 9.98
C TYR A 24 -6.01 -3.47 9.40
N LEU A 25 -7.01 -3.32 10.28
CA LEU A 25 -8.29 -2.72 9.95
C LEU A 25 -8.17 -1.19 9.98
N CYS A 26 -7.85 -0.61 8.83
CA CYS A 26 -7.80 0.84 8.70
C CYS A 26 -9.21 1.40 8.53
N THR A 27 -9.54 2.44 9.29
CA THR A 27 -10.80 3.16 9.06
C THR A 27 -10.61 4.17 7.93
N PRO A 28 -11.64 4.44 7.11
CA PRO A 28 -11.51 5.48 6.09
C PRO A 28 -11.41 6.88 6.71
N ARG A 29 -11.70 7.05 8.02
CA ARG A 29 -11.34 8.25 8.77
C ARG A 29 -9.83 8.44 8.87
N GLU A 30 -9.07 7.39 9.20
CA GLU A 30 -7.61 7.47 9.18
C GLU A 30 -7.07 7.77 7.79
N LEU A 31 -7.64 7.14 6.75
CA LEU A 31 -7.25 7.47 5.37
C LEU A 31 -7.47 8.94 5.04
N VAL A 32 -8.58 9.54 5.47
CA VAL A 32 -8.84 10.98 5.31
C VAL A 32 -7.80 11.82 6.08
N LEU A 33 -7.33 11.39 7.25
CA LEU A 33 -6.30 12.11 8.02
C LEU A 33 -4.93 12.10 7.34
N HIS A 34 -4.61 11.03 6.62
CA HIS A 34 -3.30 10.85 5.96
C HIS A 34 -3.31 11.18 4.46
N SER A 35 -4.46 11.58 3.92
CA SER A 35 -4.66 11.91 2.51
C SER A 35 -5.23 13.32 2.33
N THR A 36 -5.07 13.88 1.12
CA THR A 36 -5.68 15.17 0.75
C THR A 36 -7.11 15.00 0.23
N PHE A 37 -7.59 13.77 0.12
CA PHE A 37 -8.91 13.44 -0.40
C PHE A 37 -9.97 13.42 0.71
N GLY A 38 -11.17 13.90 0.38
CA GLY A 38 -12.32 13.79 1.26
C GLY A 38 -12.88 12.36 1.34
N TRP A 39 -13.72 12.13 2.34
CA TRP A 39 -14.38 10.85 2.61
C TRP A 39 -15.02 10.21 1.37
N GLU A 40 -15.83 10.97 0.62
CA GLU A 40 -16.58 10.42 -0.53
C GLU A 40 -15.66 9.89 -1.62
N LEU A 41 -14.56 10.61 -1.87
CA LEU A 41 -13.60 10.22 -2.89
C LEU A 41 -12.77 9.02 -2.45
N ILE A 42 -12.33 8.98 -1.18
CA ILE A 42 -11.65 7.83 -0.60
C ILE A 42 -12.54 6.59 -0.65
N HIS A 43 -13.81 6.72 -0.27
CA HIS A 43 -14.75 5.61 -0.32
C HIS A 43 -14.93 5.08 -1.74
N LYS A 44 -15.06 5.97 -2.74
CA LYS A 44 -15.10 5.59 -4.16
C LYS A 44 -13.81 4.89 -4.59
N HIS A 45 -12.65 5.42 -4.19
CA HIS A 45 -11.37 4.81 -4.50
C HIS A 45 -11.24 3.41 -3.90
N LEU A 46 -11.61 3.24 -2.63
CA LEU A 46 -11.60 1.96 -1.95
C LEU A 46 -12.51 0.93 -2.61
N GLN A 47 -13.70 1.34 -3.07
CA GLN A 47 -14.59 0.44 -3.82
C GLN A 47 -13.93 -0.05 -5.11
N ASN A 48 -13.33 0.86 -5.89
CA ASN A 48 -12.62 0.50 -7.12
C ASN A 48 -11.42 -0.42 -6.85
N LEU A 49 -10.64 -0.12 -5.80
CA LEU A 49 -9.51 -0.94 -5.40
C LEU A 49 -9.96 -2.32 -4.91
N ALA A 50 -11.14 -2.42 -4.32
CA ALA A 50 -11.74 -3.68 -3.89
C ALA A 50 -12.21 -4.52 -5.10
N GLU A 51 -12.77 -3.88 -6.13
CA GLU A 51 -13.07 -4.53 -7.41
C GLU A 51 -11.81 -5.10 -8.09
N GLU A 52 -10.66 -4.44 -7.91
CA GLU A 52 -9.36 -4.93 -8.37
C GLU A 52 -8.73 -5.99 -7.44
N GLY A 53 -9.32 -6.27 -6.28
CA GLY A 53 -8.77 -7.22 -5.29
C GLY A 53 -7.54 -6.71 -4.53
N LEU A 54 -7.27 -5.40 -4.53
CA LEU A 54 -6.11 -4.78 -3.88
C LEU A 54 -6.37 -4.39 -2.42
N VAL A 55 -7.63 -4.18 -2.08
CA VAL A 55 -8.10 -3.95 -0.71
C VAL A 55 -9.37 -4.74 -0.48
N VAL A 56 -9.71 -4.99 0.77
CA VAL A 56 -11.03 -5.50 1.13
C VAL A 56 -11.73 -4.45 1.99
N LEU A 57 -12.96 -4.13 1.60
CA LEU A 57 -13.85 -3.32 2.40
C LEU A 57 -14.68 -4.25 3.29
N GLN A 58 -14.65 -4.01 4.59
CA GLN A 58 -15.44 -4.75 5.56
C GLN A 58 -16.32 -3.79 6.35
N GLN A 59 -17.63 -4.02 6.30
CA GLN A 59 -18.59 -3.29 7.09
C GLN A 59 -18.87 -4.05 8.39
N LEU A 60 -18.25 -3.58 9.48
CA LEU A 60 -18.52 -4.02 10.85
C LEU A 60 -19.50 -2.99 11.47
N ASP A 61 -19.23 -2.49 12.66
CA ASP A 61 -19.95 -1.33 13.24
C ASP A 61 -19.66 -0.03 12.49
N THR A 62 -18.46 0.08 11.93
CA THR A 62 -18.06 1.17 11.04
C THR A 62 -17.39 0.59 9.79
N PRO A 63 -17.37 1.34 8.68
CA PRO A 63 -16.65 0.91 7.48
C PRO A 63 -15.16 0.81 7.80
N HIS A 64 -14.58 -0.35 7.55
CA HIS A 64 -13.14 -0.62 7.65
C HIS A 64 -12.63 -1.12 6.32
N CYS A 65 -11.33 -1.01 6.12
CA CYS A 65 -10.64 -1.62 5.01
C CYS A 65 -9.26 -2.14 5.43
N TYR A 66 -8.85 -3.24 4.82
CA TYR A 66 -7.50 -3.77 4.97
C TYR A 66 -6.90 -4.01 3.59
N ILE A 67 -5.58 -3.89 3.51
CA ILE A 67 -4.85 -4.13 2.26
C ILE A 67 -4.71 -5.64 2.05
N THR A 68 -4.87 -6.09 0.80
CA THR A 68 -4.60 -7.49 0.45
C THR A 68 -3.12 -7.71 0.19
N PRO A 69 -2.63 -8.97 0.19
CA PRO A 69 -1.28 -9.27 -0.27
C PRO A 69 -1.01 -8.72 -1.68
N LEU A 70 -2.00 -8.83 -2.59
CA LEU A 70 -1.91 -8.27 -3.95
C LEU A 70 -1.74 -6.74 -3.95
N GLY A 71 -2.45 -6.04 -3.06
CA GLY A 71 -2.29 -4.60 -2.86
C GLY A 71 -0.92 -4.22 -2.33
N MET A 72 -0.38 -5.00 -1.38
CA MET A 72 0.96 -4.84 -0.83
C MET A 72 2.03 -5.02 -1.91
N GLU A 73 1.97 -6.09 -2.68
CA GLU A 73 2.90 -6.38 -3.78
C GLU A 73 2.89 -5.28 -4.83
N LYS A 74 1.70 -4.80 -5.24
CA LYS A 74 1.56 -3.72 -6.23
C LYS A 74 2.21 -2.43 -5.73
N MET A 75 2.01 -2.06 -4.46
CA MET A 75 2.64 -0.87 -3.90
C MET A 75 4.13 -1.04 -3.66
N GLN A 76 4.57 -2.23 -3.28
CA GLN A 76 5.99 -2.54 -3.12
C GLN A 76 6.73 -2.42 -4.45
N ALA A 77 6.15 -2.91 -5.56
CA ALA A 77 6.70 -2.73 -6.91
C ALA A 77 6.82 -1.24 -7.29
N VAL A 78 5.76 -0.45 -7.05
CA VAL A 78 5.76 0.99 -7.34
C VAL A 78 6.76 1.76 -6.46
N TYR A 79 6.91 1.39 -5.18
CA TYR A 79 7.91 1.95 -4.29
C TYR A 79 9.33 1.55 -4.69
N ALA A 80 9.55 0.32 -5.16
CA ALA A 80 10.84 -0.14 -5.67
C ALA A 80 11.24 0.57 -6.97
N GLU A 81 10.28 0.87 -7.86
CA GLU A 81 10.55 1.67 -9.07
C GLU A 81 10.82 3.15 -8.75
N SER A 82 10.26 3.66 -7.65
CA SER A 82 10.49 5.05 -7.19
C SER A 82 11.72 5.19 -6.29
N ALA A 83 12.15 4.11 -5.64
CA ALA A 83 13.38 4.01 -4.87
C ALA A 83 14.50 3.54 -5.80
N SER A 84 15.06 4.48 -6.56
CA SER A 84 16.32 4.45 -7.30
C SER A 84 16.92 3.05 -7.63
N PRO A 85 17.20 2.74 -8.91
CA PRO A 85 17.88 1.49 -9.33
C PRO A 85 19.28 1.28 -8.71
N ASP A 86 19.82 2.28 -8.01
CA ASP A 86 21.13 2.30 -7.36
C ASP A 86 21.22 1.38 -6.11
N SER A 87 20.12 1.20 -5.35
CA SER A 87 20.16 0.38 -4.12
C SER A 87 20.11 -1.13 -4.37
N LEU A 88 19.52 -1.57 -5.50
CA LEU A 88 19.47 -2.98 -5.85
C LEU A 88 20.79 -3.47 -6.48
N GLU A 89 21.50 -2.58 -7.20
CA GLU A 89 22.83 -2.88 -7.76
C GLU A 89 23.89 -3.06 -6.65
N LEU A 90 23.76 -2.35 -5.52
CA LEU A 90 24.67 -2.48 -4.38
C LEU A 90 24.53 -3.83 -3.65
N LEU A 91 23.30 -4.36 -3.56
CA LEU A 91 23.02 -5.67 -2.95
C LEU A 91 23.50 -6.83 -3.83
N LEU A 92 23.32 -6.74 -5.15
CA LEU A 92 23.76 -7.78 -6.10
C LEU A 92 25.29 -7.83 -6.29
N ARG A 93 26.02 -6.74 -6.00
CA ARG A 93 27.50 -6.73 -6.05
C ARG A 93 28.17 -7.37 -4.83
N GLN A 94 27.45 -7.64 -3.74
CA GLN A 94 28.03 -8.28 -2.55
C GLN A 94 28.13 -9.81 -2.65
N GLU A 95 27.49 -10.46 -3.63
CA GLU A 95 27.52 -11.93 -3.77
C GLU A 95 28.53 -12.47 -4.82
N MET A 96 29.44 -11.63 -5.34
CA MET A 96 30.50 -12.08 -6.27
C MET A 96 31.91 -11.70 -5.80
N GLY A 97 32.14 -11.69 -4.49
CA GLY A 97 33.41 -11.31 -3.89
C GLY A 97 33.94 -12.34 -2.88
N THR A 98 34.07 -13.61 -3.24
CA THR A 98 35.04 -14.50 -2.57
C THR A 98 35.52 -15.61 -3.51
N GLU A 99 36.25 -15.21 -4.55
CA GLU A 99 37.26 -16.08 -5.18
C GLU A 99 38.63 -15.61 -4.70
N GLY A 100 39.40 -16.51 -4.09
CA GLY A 100 40.78 -16.28 -3.64
C GLY A 100 41.19 -17.13 -2.45
#